data_AF-A0A8T5AKX9-F1
#
_entry.id   AF-A0A8T5AKX9-F1
#
_cell.length_a   1.000
_cell.length_b   1.000
_cell.length_c   1.000
_cell.angle_alpha   90.00
_cell.angle_beta   90.00
_cell.angle_gamma   90.00
#
_symmetry.space_group_name_H-M   'P 1'
#
loop_
_entity.id
_entity.type
_entity.pdbx_description
1 polymer ?
#
loop_
_entity_poly.entity_id
_entity_poly.type
_entity_poly.pdbx_seq_one_letter_code
_entity_poly.pdbx_strand_id
1 'polypeptide(L)' 'MLLESDIFIAYLKKEDWLKETATNVIKAIEDGRFQAEASSEIFHELYYVF' A
#
# COMPACT_ATOMS: atom_id res chain seq x y z
N MET A 1 5.61 -10.89 2.37
CA MET A 1 6.11 -9.83 1.46
C MET A 1 6.21 -8.55 2.25
N LEU A 2 7.34 -7.86 2.21
CA LEU A 2 7.44 -6.54 2.82
C LEU A 2 6.81 -5.51 1.87
N LEU A 3 5.87 -4.72 2.38
CA LEU A 3 5.27 -3.60 1.66
C LEU A 3 5.85 -2.27 2.14
N GLU A 4 6.32 -1.48 1.19
CA GLU A 4 6.78 -0.10 1.41
C GLU A 4 5.63 0.89 1.28
N SER A 5 5.82 2.10 1.82
CA SER A 5 4.81 3.17 1.87
C SER A 5 4.25 3.54 0.50
N ASP A 6 5.03 3.46 -0.58
CA ASP A 6 4.60 3.78 -1.94
C ASP A 6 3.33 3.02 -2.36
N ILE A 7 3.21 1.74 -1.99
CA ILE A 7 2.02 0.93 -2.28
C ILE A 7 0.80 1.46 -1.54
N PHE A 8 0.97 1.82 -0.26
CA PHE A 8 -0.11 2.38 0.54
C PHE A 8 -0.51 3.77 0.05
N ILE A 9 0.45 4.63 -0.29
CA ILE A 9 0.21 5.96 -0.84
C ILE A 9 -0.57 5.86 -2.15
N ALA A 10 -0.09 5.04 -3.09
CA ALA A 10 -0.77 4.82 -4.36
C ALA A 10 -2.16 4.22 -4.15
N TYR A 11 -2.34 3.31 -3.19
CA TYR A 11 -3.63 2.74 -2.84
C TYR A 11 -4.60 3.75 -2.20
N LEU A 12 -4.12 4.74 -1.45
CA LEU A 12 -4.96 5.71 -0.75
C LEU A 12 -5.30 6.96 -1.58
N LYS A 13 -4.37 7.47 -2.38
CA LYS A 13 -4.59 8.67 -3.22
C LYS A 13 -5.74 8.47 -4.20
N LYS A 14 -6.52 9.53 -4.47
CA LYS A 14 -7.61 9.46 -5.46
C LYS A 14 -7.07 9.24 -6.88
N GLU A 15 -6.01 9.95 -7.23
CA GLU A 15 -5.33 9.84 -8.52
C GLU A 15 -3.86 9.55 -8.25
N ASP A 16 -3.41 8.39 -8.72
CA ASP A 16 -2.03 7.95 -8.68
C ASP A 16 -1.80 7.00 -9.87
N TRP A 17 -0.67 7.15 -10.56
CA TRP A 17 -0.30 6.31 -11.70
C TRP A 17 -0.17 4.81 -11.35
N LEU A 18 0.08 4.47 -10.08
CA LEU A 18 0.17 3.09 -9.58
C LEU A 18 -1.09 2.61 -8.87
N LYS A 19 -2.16 3.40 -8.83
CA LYS A 19 -3.41 3.09 -8.10
C LYS A 19 -3.94 1.70 -8.40
N GLU A 20 -4.02 1.33 -9.69
CA GLU A 20 -4.54 0.04 -10.12
C GLU A 20 -3.65 -1.12 -9.64
N THR A 21 -2.33 -0.98 -9.82
CA THR A 21 -1.35 -1.97 -9.35
C THR A 21 -1.42 -2.15 -7.84
N ALA A 22 -1.42 -1.05 -7.08
CA ALA A 22 -1.52 -1.09 -5.62
C ALA A 22 -2.83 -1.74 -5.15
N THR A 23 -3.95 -1.40 -5.79
CA THR A 23 -5.26 -2.01 -5.50
C THR A 23 -5.24 -3.52 -5.74
N ASN A 24 -4.64 -3.99 -6.83
CA ASN A 24 -4.54 -5.41 -7.13
C ASN A 24 -3.64 -6.16 -6.12
N VAL A 25 -2.56 -5.53 -5.65
CA VAL A 25 -1.69 -6.08 -4.61
C VAL A 25 -2.45 -6.22 -3.29
N ILE A 26 -3.12 -5.16 -2.83
CA ILE A 26 -3.91 -5.19 -1.58
C ILE A 26 -5.01 -6.24 -1.67
N LYS A 27 -5.75 -6.30 -2.78
CA LYS A 27 -6.79 -7.31 -3.00
C LYS A 27 -6.25 -8.73 -2.95
N ALA A 28 -5.08 -9.00 -3.53
CA ALA A 28 -4.47 -10.32 -3.47
C ALA A 28 -4.07 -10.73 -2.04
N ILE A 29 -3.70 -9.76 -1.20
CA ILE A 29 -3.43 -9.97 0.23
C ILE A 29 -4.73 -10.25 0.99
N GLU A 30 -5.78 -9.46 0.76
CA GLU A 30 -7.11 -9.67 1.35
C GLU A 30 -7.72 -11.02 0.97
N ASP A 31 -7.54 -11.44 -0.28
CA ASP A 31 -7.94 -12.77 -0.79
C ASP A 31 -7.09 -13.91 -0.21
N GLY A 32 -6.09 -13.62 0.63
CA GLY A 32 -5.22 -14.62 1.27
C GLY A 32 -4.19 -15.26 0.33
N ARG A 33 -3.99 -14.71 -0.88
CA ARG A 33 -3.01 -15.24 -1.86
C ARG A 33 -1.58 -14.97 -1.43
N PHE A 34 -1.36 -13.88 -0.69
CA PHE A 34 -0.06 -13.49 -0.15
C PHE A 34 -0.20 -13.00 1.28
N GLN A 35 0.80 -13.30 2.11
CA GLN A 35 0.97 -12.64 3.39
C GLN A 35 1.90 -11.42 3.22
N ALA A 36 1.53 -10.31 3.84
CA ALA A 36 2.28 -9.07 3.80
C ALA A 36 2.57 -8.54 5.20
N GLU A 37 3.71 -7.87 5.31
CA GLU A 37 4.16 -7.15 6.50
C GLU A 37 4.56 -5.75 6.05
N ALA A 38 4.48 -4.78 6.94
CA ALA A 38 4.96 -3.42 6.71
C ALA A 38 5.59 -2.89 7.99
N SER A 39 6.55 -1.97 7.85
CA SER A 39 7.13 -1.26 8.99
C SER A 39 6.08 -0.39 9.67
N SER A 40 6.16 -0.18 10.98
CA SER A 40 5.32 0.82 11.67
C SER A 40 5.63 2.26 11.21
N GLU A 41 6.82 2.48 10.65
CA GLU A 41 7.23 3.80 10.13
C GLU A 41 6.33 4.30 8.99
N ILE A 42 5.61 3.41 8.29
CA ILE A 42 4.68 3.81 7.22
C ILE A 42 3.63 4.80 7.74
N PHE A 43 3.25 4.74 9.02
CA PHE A 43 2.28 5.66 9.59
C PHE A 43 2.80 7.10 9.61
N HIS A 44 4.10 7.27 9.90
CA HIS A 44 4.74 8.58 9.84
C HIS A 44 4.83 9.08 8.40
N GLU A 45 5.20 8.22 7.46
CA GLU A 45 5.30 8.57 6.05
C GLU A 45 3.93 8.95 5.45
N LEU A 46 2.88 8.19 5.77
CA LEU A 46 1.52 8.53 5.37
C LEU A 46 1.07 9.86 5.97
N TYR A 47 1.38 10.14 7.24
CA TYR A 47 1.06 11.42 7.87
C TYR A 47 1.76 12.62 7.21
N TYR A 48 2.97 12.45 6.68
CA TYR A 48 3.67 13.54 6.00
C TYR A 48 3.24 13.74 4.54
N VAL A 49 2.71 12.70 3.90
CA VAL A 49 2.31 12.73 2.49
C VAL A 49 0.86 13.20 2.28
N PHE A 50 -0.01 13.00 3.28
CA PHE A 50 -1.44 13.35 3.24
C PHE A 50 -1.78 14.52 4.16
#